data_AF-A0A965TVA0-F1
#
_entry.id   AF-A0A965TVA0-F1
#
_cell.length_a   1.000
_cell.length_b   1.000
_cell.length_c   1.000
_cell.angle_alpha   90.00
_cell.angle_beta   90.00
_cell.angle_gamma   90.00
#
_symmetry.space_group_name_H-M   'P 1'
#
loop_
_entity.id
_entity.type
_entity.pdbx_description
1 polymer ?
#
loop_
_entity_poly.entity_id
_entity_poly.type
_entity_poly.pdbx_seq_one_letter_code
_entity_poly.pdbx_strand_id
1 'polypeptide(L)'
;MEDHKRDNEVFWIKKVRARELWNTLMHCAWNTAEPGIMFEGAMHNYSPDGVYPNFKMVGTNPCGEIPMGPFDSCRLIHINLASYIVNPFTDKAHIDEELLYMHSYEAMRLADDLVDLEIEAVDRIIDTVKNDTNDTEFKLWSKIKETAIQGRRAGLGFTGLADAIAMLGLKYDSDEGISQVEQLMKVMFKGQLDSNIDMAIERGAFPAHYNSNEYDLGGDEYFNSWYEWLCANYTEQAIKMHIHGRRNISWSTVAPTGTVSIMAGTSSGIEPIFLPFYQRKRKCMSESDRVDYVDKVGEKYTLFTVVHPNLKRWVIETMNYSESEVNEWSLGVWKEVWKESPYYGSTAPEIDWRQRVKFQGVVQKYITHSISSTVNLAKETTEEEIADIYIEAWKQGLKGITIYRDGCREGILTQVEKPKTIEGRQAPKRPKELEADTYLIKAKGEQFIILVGMLEDKPYEVFAFRPRNPISFKTHKGVITKVSKMHYSFTSDVFHIDNLELANENVEENAATLYSSMLLRHGVDIKYIVKTAKKVNDNITSFSSAMCRVLSKYIPNEEIKGEVCPDCGGKKK
;
A
#
# COMPACT_ATOMS: atom_id res chain seq x y z
N MET A 1 -8.24 50.38 21.34
CA MET A 1 -8.13 50.84 19.93
C MET A 1 -6.72 50.58 19.49
N GLU A 2 -6.46 49.37 18.99
CA GLU A 2 -5.35 49.08 18.08
C GLU A 2 -5.97 48.23 16.97
N ASP A 3 -6.04 48.85 15.79
CA ASP A 3 -6.62 48.29 14.57
C ASP A 3 -5.75 47.14 14.05
N HIS A 4 -6.18 45.91 14.29
CA HIS A 4 -5.75 44.79 13.45
C HIS A 4 -6.44 44.91 12.09
N LYS A 5 -5.74 45.54 11.15
CA LYS A 5 -6.02 45.43 9.72
C LYS A 5 -6.03 43.94 9.36
N ARG A 6 -7.22 43.37 9.13
CA ARG A 6 -7.37 42.10 8.41
C ARG A 6 -6.97 42.39 6.97
N ASP A 7 -5.79 41.92 6.58
CA ASP A 7 -5.39 41.92 5.18
C ASP A 7 -6.45 41.19 4.34
N ASN A 8 -6.70 41.70 3.14
CA ASN A 8 -7.65 41.14 2.18
C ASN A 8 -7.27 39.68 1.83
N GLU A 9 -7.84 38.70 2.52
CA GLU A 9 -7.72 37.29 2.13
C GLU A 9 -8.45 37.07 0.80
N VAL A 10 -7.68 36.88 -0.27
CA VAL A 10 -8.19 36.51 -1.58
C VAL A 10 -8.46 35.00 -1.58
N PHE A 11 -9.73 34.62 -1.53
CA PHE A 11 -10.14 33.21 -1.63
C PHE A 11 -10.21 32.76 -3.09
N TRP A 12 -9.53 31.66 -3.42
CA TRP A 12 -9.65 30.99 -4.72
C TRP A 12 -10.64 29.83 -4.60
N ILE A 13 -11.75 29.89 -5.32
CA ILE A 13 -12.82 28.88 -5.26
C ILE A 13 -12.96 28.19 -6.62
N LYS A 14 -13.04 26.86 -6.61
CA LYS A 14 -13.34 26.05 -7.79
C LYS A 14 -14.52 25.12 -7.52
N LYS A 15 -15.61 25.28 -8.26
CA LYS A 15 -16.74 24.33 -8.25
C LYS A 15 -16.37 23.08 -9.07
N VAL A 16 -16.57 21.91 -8.48
CA VAL A 16 -16.36 20.60 -9.12
C VAL A 16 -17.60 19.73 -8.99
N ARG A 17 -17.77 18.75 -9.88
CA ARG A 17 -18.83 17.75 -9.74
C ARG A 17 -18.35 16.64 -8.81
N ALA A 18 -19.06 16.43 -7.70
CA ALA A 18 -18.67 15.45 -6.68
C ALA A 18 -18.44 14.04 -7.25
N ARG A 19 -19.29 13.60 -8.19
CA ARG A 19 -19.14 12.29 -8.85
C ARG A 19 -17.86 12.15 -9.67
N GLU A 20 -17.44 13.22 -10.35
CA GLU A 20 -16.22 13.21 -11.16
C GLU A 20 -14.97 13.15 -10.27
N LEU A 21 -14.98 13.89 -9.15
CA LEU A 21 -13.91 13.80 -8.15
C LEU A 21 -13.88 12.42 -7.49
N TRP A 22 -15.04 11.88 -7.10
CA TRP A 22 -15.16 10.54 -6.53
C TRP A 22 -14.57 9.48 -7.46
N ASN A 23 -14.98 9.45 -8.73
CA ASN A 23 -14.46 8.50 -9.70
C ASN A 23 -12.94 8.65 -9.88
N THR A 24 -12.41 9.88 -9.81
CA THR A 24 -10.96 10.11 -9.86
C THR A 24 -10.25 9.49 -8.66
N LEU A 25 -10.79 9.66 -7.44
CA LEU A 25 -10.26 9.04 -6.23
C LEU A 25 -10.30 7.51 -6.31
N MET A 26 -11.41 6.94 -6.80
CA MET A 26 -11.57 5.49 -6.95
C MET A 26 -10.58 4.90 -7.96
N HIS A 27 -10.40 5.58 -9.10
CA HIS A 27 -9.39 5.19 -10.08
C HIS A 27 -7.97 5.22 -9.48
N CYS A 28 -7.63 6.26 -8.71
CA CYS A 28 -6.34 6.36 -8.05
C CYS A 28 -6.13 5.25 -6.99
N ALA A 29 -7.12 4.99 -6.15
CA ALA A 29 -7.10 3.92 -5.16
C ALA A 29 -7.00 2.54 -5.84
N TRP A 30 -7.77 2.30 -6.91
CA TRP A 30 -7.72 1.07 -7.69
C TRP A 30 -6.36 0.83 -8.35
N ASN A 31 -5.80 1.88 -8.94
CA ASN A 31 -4.54 1.80 -9.68
C ASN A 31 -3.34 1.76 -8.75
N THR A 32 -3.40 2.40 -7.57
CA THR A 32 -2.21 2.65 -6.75
C THR A 32 -2.39 2.44 -5.25
N ALA A 33 -3.54 1.95 -4.77
CA ALA A 33 -3.87 1.87 -3.33
C ALA A 33 -3.89 3.22 -2.58
N GLU A 34 -3.81 4.35 -3.29
CA GLU A 34 -3.78 5.70 -2.72
C GLU A 34 -4.61 6.69 -3.55
N PRO A 35 -5.24 7.71 -2.92
CA PRO A 35 -5.26 7.94 -1.48
C PRO A 35 -6.22 6.97 -0.75
N GLY A 36 -5.89 6.61 0.49
CA GLY A 36 -6.88 6.09 1.44
C GLY A 36 -7.95 7.14 1.79
N ILE A 37 -9.05 6.71 2.44
CA ILE A 37 -10.13 7.62 2.86
C ILE A 37 -10.25 7.64 4.38
N MET A 38 -10.18 8.86 4.93
CA MET A 38 -10.48 9.16 6.33
C MET A 38 -11.81 9.92 6.41
N PHE A 39 -12.71 9.48 7.27
CA PHE A 39 -14.02 10.10 7.47
C PHE A 39 -13.94 11.12 8.61
N GLU A 40 -13.60 12.36 8.27
CA GLU A 40 -13.40 13.47 9.22
C GLU A 40 -14.56 13.59 10.23
N GLY A 41 -15.81 13.54 9.75
CA GLY A 41 -16.98 13.60 10.63
C GLY A 41 -17.02 12.48 11.67
N ALA A 42 -16.66 11.24 11.31
CA ALA A 42 -16.58 10.13 12.28
C ALA A 42 -15.37 10.28 13.22
N MET A 43 -14.24 10.79 12.72
CA MET A 43 -13.05 11.08 13.52
C MET A 43 -13.30 12.15 14.58
N HIS A 44 -14.15 13.15 14.31
CA HIS A 44 -14.53 14.19 15.28
C HIS A 44 -15.70 13.77 16.17
N ASN A 45 -16.70 13.08 15.63
CA ASN A 45 -17.97 12.87 16.33
C ASN A 45 -18.09 11.50 17.00
N TYR A 46 -17.21 10.53 16.71
CA TYR A 46 -17.14 9.25 17.42
C TYR A 46 -15.81 9.12 18.18
N SER A 47 -15.32 10.19 18.82
CA SER A 47 -14.06 10.19 19.56
C SER A 47 -14.16 11.04 20.83
N PRO A 48 -13.59 10.61 21.96
CA PRO A 48 -13.69 11.39 23.20
C PRO A 48 -12.93 12.72 23.13
N ASP A 49 -11.89 12.83 22.31
CA ASP A 49 -11.07 14.03 22.15
C ASP A 49 -11.68 15.05 21.17
N GLY A 50 -12.62 14.65 20.31
CA GLY A 50 -13.22 15.52 19.29
C GLY A 50 -14.01 16.71 19.84
N VAL A 51 -14.40 16.68 21.12
CA VAL A 51 -15.10 17.78 21.81
C VAL A 51 -14.16 18.86 22.36
N TYR A 52 -12.85 18.64 22.32
CA TYR A 52 -11.85 19.58 22.83
C TYR A 52 -11.23 20.38 21.66
N PRO A 53 -11.52 21.69 21.52
CA PRO A 53 -11.08 22.45 20.35
C PRO A 53 -9.57 22.41 20.06
N ASN A 54 -8.74 22.39 21.10
CA ASN A 54 -7.28 22.35 20.97
C ASN A 54 -6.72 20.96 20.61
N PHE A 55 -7.52 19.91 20.78
CA PHE A 55 -7.14 18.52 20.47
C PHE A 55 -7.92 17.94 19.30
N LYS A 56 -8.85 18.72 18.73
CA LYS A 56 -9.64 18.32 17.59
C LYS A 56 -8.71 18.01 16.41
N MET A 57 -8.98 16.87 15.77
CA MET A 57 -8.14 16.34 14.71
C MET A 57 -8.04 17.32 13.54
N VAL A 58 -6.79 17.59 13.11
CA VAL A 58 -6.47 18.31 11.87
C VAL A 58 -5.80 17.41 10.82
N GLY A 59 -5.39 16.21 11.24
CA GLY A 59 -4.75 15.19 10.42
C GLY A 59 -4.53 13.89 11.20
N THR A 60 -3.95 12.89 10.55
CA THR A 60 -3.57 11.62 11.18
C THR A 60 -2.06 11.44 11.17
N ASN A 61 -1.56 10.51 12.00
CA ASN A 61 -0.23 9.94 11.81
C ASN A 61 -0.15 9.12 10.50
N PRO A 62 1.05 8.66 10.08
CA PRO A 62 1.24 7.97 8.80
C PRO A 62 0.37 6.73 8.58
N CYS A 63 0.00 6.02 9.65
CA CYS A 63 -0.75 4.77 9.57
C CYS A 63 -2.27 4.95 9.79
N GLY A 64 -2.72 6.18 10.06
CA GLY A 64 -4.14 6.56 10.12
C GLY A 64 -4.87 6.21 11.42
N GLU A 65 -4.22 5.51 12.35
CA GLU A 65 -4.81 5.00 13.58
C GLU A 65 -4.90 6.04 14.69
N ILE A 66 -4.11 7.13 14.63
CA ILE A 66 -4.17 8.24 15.59
C ILE A 66 -4.59 9.53 14.88
N PRO A 67 -5.86 9.94 15.01
CA PRO A 67 -6.27 11.31 14.71
C PRO A 67 -5.68 12.26 15.76
N MET A 68 -5.03 13.34 15.31
CA MET A 68 -4.29 14.23 16.20
C MET A 68 -4.56 15.70 15.90
N GLY A 69 -4.62 16.50 16.97
CA GLY A 69 -4.47 17.95 16.89
C GLY A 69 -3.01 18.36 16.63
N PRO A 70 -2.75 19.66 16.43
CA PRO A 70 -1.39 20.16 16.26
C PRO A 70 -0.49 19.83 17.46
N PHE A 71 0.76 19.44 17.20
CA PHE A 71 1.80 19.17 18.22
C PHE A 71 1.52 17.99 19.17
N ASP A 72 0.49 17.19 18.90
CA ASP A 72 0.19 15.97 19.63
C ASP A 72 1.17 14.84 19.26
N SER A 73 1.24 13.80 20.10
CA SER A 73 2.16 12.68 19.90
C SER A 73 1.55 11.33 20.26
N CYS A 74 2.10 10.28 19.63
CA CYS A 74 1.59 8.91 19.71
C CYS A 74 2.55 8.01 20.49
N ARG A 75 2.00 7.27 21.47
CA ARG A 75 2.72 6.29 22.29
C ARG A 75 1.92 5.01 22.33
N LEU A 76 2.51 3.91 21.87
CA LEU A 76 1.79 2.67 21.59
C LEU A 76 2.23 1.51 22.49
N ILE A 77 1.24 0.78 23.02
CA ILE A 77 1.40 -0.49 23.71
C ILE A 77 0.41 -1.49 23.09
N HIS A 78 0.78 -2.77 23.02
CA HIS A 78 -0.08 -3.80 22.44
C HIS A 78 -0.25 -5.00 23.36
N ILE A 79 -1.50 -5.42 23.56
CA ILE A 79 -1.86 -6.67 24.24
C ILE A 79 -1.93 -7.80 23.21
N ASN A 80 -1.31 -8.94 23.50
CA ASN A 80 -1.44 -10.14 22.66
C ASN A 80 -2.72 -10.91 22.98
N LEU A 81 -3.76 -10.78 22.14
CA LEU A 81 -5.06 -11.41 22.36
C LEU A 81 -5.02 -12.94 22.31
N ALA A 82 -4.07 -13.53 21.58
CA ALA A 82 -3.94 -14.98 21.51
C ALA A 82 -3.55 -15.61 22.86
N SER A 83 -2.93 -14.83 23.76
CA SER A 83 -2.54 -15.30 25.09
C SER A 83 -3.72 -15.55 26.04
N TYR A 84 -4.93 -15.08 25.69
CA TYR A 84 -6.12 -15.18 26.54
C TYR A 84 -7.06 -16.30 26.09
N ILE A 85 -6.65 -17.16 25.16
CA ILE A 85 -7.45 -18.31 24.76
C ILE A 85 -7.02 -19.54 25.56
N VAL A 86 -7.95 -20.06 26.36
CA VAL A 86 -7.78 -21.26 27.18
C VAL A 86 -8.20 -22.48 26.37
N ASN A 87 -7.45 -23.58 26.46
CA ASN A 87 -7.67 -24.80 25.67
C ASN A 87 -7.76 -24.55 24.15
N PRO A 88 -6.78 -23.83 23.55
CA PRO A 88 -6.85 -23.43 22.15
C PRO A 88 -6.96 -24.64 21.22
N PHE A 89 -7.66 -24.45 20.10
CA PHE A 89 -7.89 -25.43 19.05
C PHE A 89 -8.72 -26.65 19.46
N THR A 90 -9.48 -26.56 20.57
CA THR A 90 -10.35 -27.62 21.05
C THR A 90 -11.79 -27.13 21.18
N ASP A 91 -12.75 -28.05 21.30
CA ASP A 91 -14.16 -27.71 21.56
C ASP A 91 -14.39 -27.03 22.93
N LYS A 92 -13.37 -26.99 23.79
CA LYS A 92 -13.38 -26.31 25.10
C LYS A 92 -12.70 -24.93 25.05
N ALA A 93 -12.31 -24.48 23.87
CA ALA A 93 -11.66 -23.20 23.69
C ALA A 93 -12.58 -22.05 24.13
N HIS A 94 -12.07 -21.15 24.96
CA HIS A 94 -12.80 -19.98 25.42
C HIS A 94 -11.84 -18.85 25.80
N ILE A 95 -12.39 -17.64 25.90
CA ILE A 95 -11.66 -16.44 26.31
C ILE A 95 -11.55 -16.42 27.84
N ASP A 96 -10.34 -16.22 28.35
CA ASP A 96 -10.09 -15.86 29.74
C ASP A 96 -10.41 -14.37 29.96
N GLU A 97 -11.69 -14.08 30.17
CA GLU A 97 -12.18 -12.70 30.29
C GLU A 97 -11.65 -11.99 31.54
N GLU A 98 -11.46 -12.72 32.64
CA GLU A 98 -10.95 -12.18 33.89
C GLU A 98 -9.50 -11.72 33.71
N LEU A 99 -8.66 -12.57 33.12
CA LEU A 99 -7.25 -12.24 32.85
C LEU A 99 -7.12 -11.12 31.81
N LEU A 100 -7.94 -11.13 30.75
CA LEU A 100 -7.94 -10.08 29.74
C LEU A 100 -8.36 -8.74 30.34
N TYR A 101 -9.40 -8.71 31.18
CA TYR A 101 -9.81 -7.50 31.88
C TYR A 101 -8.68 -6.96 32.75
N MET A 102 -8.09 -7.80 33.61
CA MET A 102 -7.03 -7.41 34.53
C MET A 102 -5.81 -6.86 33.79
N HIS A 103 -5.33 -7.55 32.76
CA HIS A 103 -4.18 -7.07 31.99
C HIS A 103 -4.50 -5.83 31.16
N SER A 104 -5.73 -5.66 30.69
CA SER A 104 -6.15 -4.44 29.99
C SER A 104 -6.18 -3.23 30.93
N TYR A 105 -6.61 -3.44 32.18
CA TYR A 105 -6.58 -2.44 33.23
C TYR A 105 -5.14 -2.01 33.56
N GLU A 106 -4.24 -2.96 33.81
CA GLU A 106 -2.84 -2.66 34.15
C GLU A 106 -2.04 -2.09 32.97
N ALA A 107 -2.26 -2.60 31.75
CA ALA A 107 -1.61 -2.08 30.55
C ALA A 107 -1.99 -0.61 30.30
N MET A 108 -3.20 -0.20 30.70
CA MET A 108 -3.61 1.20 30.61
C MET A 108 -2.83 2.09 31.58
N ARG A 109 -2.51 1.60 32.79
CA ARG A 109 -1.64 2.33 33.72
C ARG A 109 -0.24 2.51 33.16
N LEU A 110 0.32 1.44 32.56
CA LEU A 110 1.60 1.51 31.86
C LEU A 110 1.58 2.48 30.68
N ALA A 111 0.46 2.57 29.96
CA ALA A 111 0.28 3.51 28.87
C ALA A 111 0.26 4.97 29.34
N ASP A 112 -0.32 5.25 30.52
CA ASP A 112 -0.22 6.57 31.17
C ASP A 112 1.21 6.87 31.65
N ASP A 113 1.90 5.89 32.25
CA ASP A 113 3.29 6.06 32.70
C ASP A 113 4.24 6.38 31.52
N LEU A 114 3.96 5.83 30.34
CA LEU A 114 4.71 6.13 29.11
C LEU A 114 4.60 7.60 28.68
N VAL A 115 3.53 8.30 29.06
CA VAL A 115 3.39 9.76 28.86
C VAL A 115 4.44 10.52 29.65
N ASP A 116 4.67 10.13 30.90
CA ASP A 116 5.64 10.81 31.76
C ASP A 116 7.07 10.55 31.27
N LEU A 117 7.37 9.32 30.82
CA LEU A 117 8.65 8.98 30.19
C LEU A 117 8.92 9.78 28.91
N GLU A 118 7.88 10.03 28.10
CA GLU A 118 8.00 10.91 26.94
C GLU A 118 8.32 12.35 27.37
N ILE A 119 7.58 12.90 28.33
CA ILE A 119 7.79 14.26 28.82
C ILE A 119 9.23 14.43 29.34
N GLU A 120 9.75 13.46 30.09
CA GLU A 120 11.16 13.45 30.53
C GLU A 120 12.14 13.43 29.35
N ALA A 121 11.84 12.71 28.27
CA ALA A 121 12.66 12.68 27.08
C ALA A 121 12.62 14.02 26.33
N VAL A 122 11.44 14.62 26.20
CA VAL A 122 11.27 15.95 25.60
C VAL A 122 11.99 17.01 26.42
N ASP A 123 11.99 16.92 27.75
CA ASP A 123 12.75 17.83 28.61
C ASP A 123 14.25 17.78 28.36
N ARG A 124 14.83 16.59 28.14
CA ARG A 124 16.25 16.47 27.76
C ARG A 124 16.55 17.14 26.42
N ILE A 125 15.61 17.08 25.47
CA ILE A 125 15.75 17.76 24.18
C ILE A 125 15.68 19.27 24.38
N ILE A 126 14.67 19.76 25.10
CA ILE A 126 14.51 21.19 25.44
C ILE A 126 15.76 21.73 26.12
N ASP A 127 16.31 21.01 27.11
CA ASP A 127 17.52 21.42 27.82
C ASP A 127 18.75 21.55 26.92
N THR A 128 18.81 20.76 25.85
CA THR A 128 19.88 20.82 24.85
C THR A 128 19.71 22.04 23.95
N VAL A 129 18.49 22.33 23.49
CA VAL A 129 18.23 23.34 22.45
C VAL A 129 17.84 24.73 22.99
N LYS A 130 17.54 24.86 24.30
CA LYS A 130 17.03 26.12 24.89
C LYS A 130 17.97 27.32 24.78
N ASN A 131 19.27 27.09 24.60
CA ASN A 131 20.28 28.13 24.48
C ASN A 131 20.80 28.28 23.04
N ASP A 132 20.20 27.58 22.07
CA ASP A 132 20.60 27.69 20.68
C ASP A 132 20.24 29.07 20.13
N THR A 133 21.01 29.52 19.14
CA THR A 133 20.78 30.80 18.46
C THR A 133 19.49 30.81 17.62
N ASN A 134 18.95 29.63 17.30
CA ASN A 134 17.68 29.44 16.62
C ASN A 134 16.64 28.84 17.58
N ASP A 135 15.61 29.62 17.92
CA ASP A 135 14.57 29.22 18.88
C ASP A 135 13.45 28.33 18.30
N THR A 136 13.55 27.95 17.02
CA THR A 136 12.52 27.17 16.32
C THR A 136 12.29 25.82 16.99
N GLU A 137 13.36 25.08 17.29
CA GLU A 137 13.24 23.77 17.94
C GLU A 137 12.75 23.90 19.37
N PHE A 138 13.26 24.88 20.13
CA PHE A 138 12.79 25.15 21.48
C PHE A 138 11.27 25.40 21.52
N LYS A 139 10.75 26.23 20.61
CA LYS A 139 9.31 26.50 20.47
C LYS A 139 8.51 25.26 20.09
N LEU A 140 9.02 24.45 19.17
CA LEU A 140 8.38 23.20 18.74
C LEU A 140 8.26 22.22 19.90
N TRP A 141 9.38 21.89 20.55
CA TRP A 141 9.42 20.92 21.64
C TRP A 141 8.66 21.40 22.87
N SER A 142 8.65 22.71 23.16
CA SER A 142 7.84 23.28 24.23
C SER A 142 6.33 23.07 24.00
N LYS A 143 5.86 23.23 22.75
CA LYS A 143 4.46 22.98 22.39
C LYS A 143 4.09 21.49 22.45
N ILE A 144 5.01 20.61 22.02
CA ILE A 144 4.83 19.16 22.14
C ILE A 144 4.70 18.77 23.61
N LYS A 145 5.59 19.27 24.47
CA LYS A 145 5.54 19.03 25.92
C LYS A 145 4.22 19.52 26.52
N GLU A 146 3.81 20.75 26.20
CA GLU A 146 2.55 21.32 26.69
C GLU A 146 1.36 20.45 26.27
N THR A 147 1.29 20.05 25.00
CA THR A 147 0.21 19.21 24.47
C THR A 147 0.18 17.83 25.15
N ALA A 148 1.35 17.19 25.33
CA ALA A 148 1.48 15.91 26.01
C ALA A 148 1.01 15.98 27.47
N ILE A 149 1.36 17.05 28.21
CA ILE A 149 0.90 17.28 29.58
C ILE A 149 -0.61 17.49 29.62
N GLN A 150 -1.13 18.35 28.73
CA GLN A 150 -2.53 18.79 28.77
C GLN A 150 -3.51 17.67 28.39
N GLY A 151 -3.20 16.89 27.35
CA GLY A 151 -4.08 15.82 26.87
C GLY A 151 -3.76 14.44 27.46
N ARG A 152 -2.49 14.18 27.81
CA ARG A 152 -2.00 12.85 28.22
C ARG A 152 -2.47 11.73 27.30
N ARG A 153 -2.47 11.94 25.97
CA ARG A 153 -2.94 10.93 25.01
C ARG A 153 -2.15 9.62 25.15
N ALA A 154 -2.82 8.48 25.08
CA ALA A 154 -2.22 7.17 25.15
C ALA A 154 -2.71 6.29 23.98
N GLY A 155 -1.99 5.23 23.63
CA GLY A 155 -2.39 4.35 22.53
C GLY A 155 -2.23 2.88 22.88
N LEU A 156 -3.17 2.34 23.66
CA LEU A 156 -3.24 0.92 23.96
C LEU A 156 -4.06 0.20 22.90
N GLY A 157 -3.41 -0.70 22.17
CA GLY A 157 -4.03 -1.57 21.19
C GLY A 157 -3.74 -3.03 21.44
N PHE A 158 -3.87 -3.83 20.39
CA PHE A 158 -3.67 -5.27 20.47
C PHE A 158 -2.92 -5.83 19.26
N THR A 159 -2.49 -7.08 19.40
CA THR A 159 -1.98 -7.96 18.35
C THR A 159 -2.58 -9.36 18.53
N GLY A 160 -2.42 -10.25 17.55
CA GLY A 160 -2.83 -11.65 17.69
C GLY A 160 -4.34 -11.89 17.59
N LEU A 161 -5.14 -10.96 17.05
CA LEU A 161 -6.60 -11.13 16.96
C LEU A 161 -6.99 -12.30 16.05
N ALA A 162 -6.39 -12.43 14.87
CA ALA A 162 -6.69 -13.56 13.97
C ALA A 162 -6.29 -14.91 14.58
N ASP A 163 -5.20 -14.94 15.33
CA ASP A 163 -4.78 -16.13 16.07
C ASP A 163 -5.76 -16.49 17.18
N ALA A 164 -6.26 -15.51 17.93
CA ALA A 164 -7.26 -15.75 18.98
C ALA A 164 -8.53 -16.38 18.40
N ILE A 165 -9.01 -15.89 17.25
CA ILE A 165 -10.21 -16.44 16.59
C ILE A 165 -9.96 -17.85 16.03
N ALA A 166 -8.78 -18.09 15.42
CA ALA A 166 -8.39 -19.42 14.97
C ALA A 166 -8.23 -20.42 16.15
N MET A 167 -7.71 -19.96 17.29
CA MET A 167 -7.62 -20.75 18.53
C MET A 167 -8.98 -21.09 19.11
N LEU A 168 -10.02 -20.30 18.84
CA LEU A 168 -11.41 -20.65 19.17
C LEU A 168 -12.04 -21.61 18.13
N GLY A 169 -11.30 -22.01 17.09
CA GLY A 169 -11.80 -22.89 16.03
C GLY A 169 -12.75 -22.19 15.04
N LEU A 170 -12.75 -20.86 15.00
CA LEU A 170 -13.70 -20.07 14.21
C LEU A 170 -13.02 -19.45 12.99
N LYS A 171 -13.79 -19.21 11.93
CA LYS A 171 -13.35 -18.42 10.78
C LYS A 171 -13.37 -16.94 11.11
N TYR A 172 -12.35 -16.22 10.63
CA TYR A 172 -12.14 -14.82 10.97
C TYR A 172 -13.30 -13.89 10.57
N ASP A 173 -13.94 -14.18 9.43
CA ASP A 173 -15.01 -13.41 8.83
C ASP A 173 -16.41 -14.05 9.00
N SER A 174 -16.52 -15.09 9.82
CA SER A 174 -17.82 -15.66 10.22
C SER A 174 -18.55 -14.75 11.21
N ASP A 175 -19.88 -14.85 11.26
CA ASP A 175 -20.67 -14.08 12.22
C ASP A 175 -20.37 -14.48 13.68
N GLU A 176 -20.11 -15.77 13.94
CA GLU A 176 -19.65 -16.26 15.23
C GLU A 176 -18.26 -15.71 15.59
N GLY A 177 -17.33 -15.70 14.62
CA GLY A 177 -16.00 -15.10 14.77
C GLY A 177 -16.08 -13.61 15.12
N ILE A 178 -16.88 -12.84 14.38
CA ILE A 178 -17.14 -11.42 14.64
C ILE A 178 -17.77 -11.22 16.03
N SER A 179 -18.66 -12.12 16.47
CA SER A 179 -19.23 -12.06 17.82
C SER A 179 -18.17 -12.28 18.92
N GLN A 180 -17.22 -13.20 18.71
CA GLN A 180 -16.12 -13.41 19.67
C GLN A 180 -15.13 -12.23 19.67
N VAL A 181 -14.91 -11.59 18.51
CA VAL A 181 -14.15 -10.34 18.42
C VAL A 181 -14.84 -9.25 19.25
N GLU A 182 -16.16 -9.11 19.13
CA GLU A 182 -16.91 -8.14 19.95
C GLU A 182 -16.74 -8.44 21.45
N GLN A 183 -16.72 -9.72 21.85
CA GLN A 183 -16.51 -10.09 23.25
C GLN A 183 -15.10 -9.73 23.75
N LEU A 184 -14.06 -10.04 22.97
CA LEU A 184 -12.68 -9.61 23.28
C LEU A 184 -12.60 -8.08 23.46
N MET A 185 -13.23 -7.33 22.54
CA MET A 185 -13.21 -5.86 22.58
C MET A 185 -14.00 -5.30 23.78
N LYS A 186 -15.14 -5.88 24.13
CA LYS A 186 -15.93 -5.49 25.32
C LYS A 186 -15.12 -5.62 26.60
N VAL A 187 -14.47 -6.76 26.79
CA VAL A 187 -13.67 -7.06 28.00
C VAL A 187 -12.46 -6.13 28.08
N MET A 188 -11.72 -6.00 26.96
CA MET A 188 -10.55 -5.12 26.88
C MET A 188 -10.92 -3.66 27.12
N PHE A 189 -11.96 -3.15 26.46
CA PHE A 189 -12.43 -1.78 26.64
C PHE A 189 -12.88 -1.50 28.07
N LYS A 190 -13.60 -2.43 28.70
CA LYS A 190 -14.04 -2.29 30.09
C LYS A 190 -12.85 -2.10 31.04
N GLY A 191 -11.82 -2.95 30.92
CA GLY A 191 -10.61 -2.83 31.74
C GLY A 191 -9.89 -1.49 31.53
N GLN A 192 -9.79 -1.03 30.28
CA GLN A 192 -9.18 0.26 29.96
C GLN A 192 -9.97 1.46 30.50
N LEU A 193 -11.30 1.41 30.39
CA LEU A 193 -12.20 2.47 30.83
C LEU A 193 -12.18 2.60 32.35
N ASP A 194 -12.33 1.49 33.07
CA ASP A 194 -12.27 1.49 34.53
C ASP A 194 -10.90 2.00 35.02
N SER A 195 -9.80 1.55 34.40
CA SER A 195 -8.44 2.04 34.73
C SER A 195 -8.26 3.54 34.49
N ASN A 196 -8.82 4.08 33.41
CA ASN A 196 -8.77 5.52 33.14
C ASN A 196 -9.51 6.35 34.19
N ILE A 197 -10.66 5.87 34.67
CA ILE A 197 -11.47 6.53 35.71
C ILE A 197 -10.74 6.43 37.05
N ASP A 198 -10.27 5.24 37.42
CA ASP A 198 -9.58 5.00 38.68
C ASP A 198 -8.26 5.80 38.76
N MET A 199 -7.50 5.87 37.66
CA MET A 199 -6.33 6.75 37.58
C MET A 199 -6.70 8.23 37.69
N ALA A 200 -7.87 8.66 37.23
CA ALA A 200 -8.31 10.05 37.44
C ALA A 200 -8.57 10.33 38.92
N ILE A 201 -9.12 9.37 39.65
CA ILE A 201 -9.34 9.45 41.10
C ILE A 201 -8.00 9.47 41.85
N GLU A 202 -7.06 8.61 41.46
CA GLU A 202 -5.77 8.44 42.15
C GLU A 202 -4.74 9.52 41.80
N ARG A 203 -4.66 9.90 40.52
CA ARG A 203 -3.60 10.74 39.93
C ARG A 203 -4.12 12.09 39.42
N GLY A 204 -5.43 12.30 39.42
CA GLY A 204 -6.10 13.44 38.78
C GLY A 204 -6.44 13.18 37.31
N ALA A 205 -7.52 13.79 36.81
CA ALA A 205 -7.86 13.79 35.38
C ALA A 205 -6.78 14.51 34.53
N PHE A 206 -6.82 14.34 33.20
CA PHE A 206 -5.92 15.11 32.33
C PHE A 206 -6.18 16.63 32.49
N PRO A 207 -5.15 17.50 32.47
CA PRO A 207 -5.29 18.92 32.79
C PRO A 207 -6.29 19.70 31.92
N ALA A 208 -6.45 19.34 30.64
CA ALA A 208 -7.41 19.99 29.74
C ALA A 208 -8.88 19.52 29.93
N HIS A 209 -9.13 18.59 30.84
CA HIS A 209 -10.46 18.01 31.06
C HIS A 209 -11.46 19.04 31.58
N TYR A 210 -12.66 19.04 30.98
CA TYR A 210 -13.76 19.92 31.39
C TYR A 210 -15.11 19.24 31.11
N ASN A 211 -15.88 18.95 32.17
CA ASN A 211 -17.12 18.16 32.08
C ASN A 211 -18.16 18.74 31.11
N SER A 212 -18.28 20.07 31.03
CA SER A 212 -19.25 20.71 30.14
C SER A 212 -19.01 20.40 28.67
N ASN A 213 -17.76 20.08 28.29
CA ASN A 213 -17.41 19.70 26.92
C ASN A 213 -17.81 18.25 26.60
N GLU A 214 -18.02 17.39 27.60
CA GLU A 214 -18.33 15.97 27.36
C GLU A 214 -19.85 15.70 27.46
N TYR A 215 -20.56 16.39 28.36
CA TYR A 215 -21.95 16.05 28.72
C TYR A 215 -22.96 17.21 28.66
N ASP A 216 -22.52 18.46 28.52
CA ASP A 216 -23.39 19.65 28.68
C ASP A 216 -23.48 20.49 27.39
N LEU A 217 -23.71 19.82 26.26
CA LEU A 217 -23.79 20.46 24.94
C LEU A 217 -25.24 20.47 24.44
N GLY A 218 -25.98 21.48 24.90
CA GLY A 218 -27.29 21.82 24.35
C GLY A 218 -27.17 22.37 22.93
N GLY A 219 -27.41 21.53 21.92
CA GLY A 219 -27.61 21.93 20.51
C GLY A 219 -27.10 20.91 19.49
N ASP A 220 -27.71 20.88 18.30
CA ASP A 220 -27.39 19.97 17.18
C ASP A 220 -25.93 20.08 16.67
N GLU A 221 -25.19 21.12 17.07
CA GLU A 221 -23.85 21.47 16.56
C GLU A 221 -22.69 20.76 17.29
N TYR A 222 -22.98 19.98 18.34
CA TYR A 222 -21.99 19.36 19.23
C TYR A 222 -22.28 17.88 19.52
N PHE A 223 -22.93 17.21 18.58
CA PHE A 223 -23.28 15.80 18.69
C PHE A 223 -22.04 14.90 18.62
N ASN A 224 -21.70 14.23 19.73
CA ASN A 224 -20.65 13.23 19.80
C ASN A 224 -21.24 11.86 20.18
N SER A 225 -21.41 11.01 19.17
CA SER A 225 -22.04 9.69 19.31
C SER A 225 -21.23 8.69 20.12
N TRP A 226 -19.95 8.95 20.40
CA TRP A 226 -19.17 8.09 21.30
C TRP A 226 -19.63 8.24 22.75
N TYR A 227 -19.89 9.47 23.23
CA TYR A 227 -20.43 9.67 24.58
C TYR A 227 -21.85 9.14 24.72
N GLU A 228 -22.69 9.26 23.69
CA GLU A 228 -24.02 8.64 23.68
C GLU A 228 -23.94 7.11 23.78
N TRP A 229 -23.06 6.51 22.97
CA TRP A 229 -22.81 5.07 23.01
C TRP A 229 -22.28 4.64 24.39
N LEU A 230 -21.36 5.40 24.98
CA LEU A 230 -20.83 5.15 26.32
C LEU A 230 -21.95 5.18 27.37
N CYS A 231 -22.78 6.23 27.37
CA CYS A 231 -23.91 6.37 28.30
C CYS A 231 -24.92 5.22 28.17
N ALA A 232 -25.18 4.76 26.94
CA ALA A 232 -26.13 3.69 26.67
C ALA A 232 -25.62 2.29 27.02
N ASN A 233 -24.31 2.03 26.90
CA ASN A 233 -23.73 0.69 27.04
C ASN A 233 -22.92 0.50 28.33
N TYR A 234 -22.42 1.58 28.93
CA TYR A 234 -21.57 1.60 30.12
C TYR A 234 -22.02 2.71 31.08
N THR A 235 -23.32 2.73 31.40
CA THR A 235 -23.96 3.81 32.19
C THR A 235 -23.28 4.05 33.54
N GLU A 236 -22.87 3.00 34.25
CA GLU A 236 -22.17 3.16 35.53
C GLU A 236 -20.82 3.87 35.37
N GLN A 237 -20.03 3.47 34.37
CA GLN A 237 -18.76 4.09 34.06
C GLN A 237 -18.95 5.52 33.57
N ALA A 238 -19.96 5.79 32.73
CA ALA A 238 -20.28 7.14 32.28
C ALA A 238 -20.59 8.07 33.47
N ILE A 239 -21.36 7.60 34.46
CA ILE A 239 -21.63 8.36 35.69
C ILE A 239 -20.34 8.60 36.49
N LYS A 240 -19.51 7.57 36.69
CA LYS A 240 -18.23 7.73 37.41
C LYS A 240 -17.29 8.70 36.69
N MET A 241 -17.19 8.58 35.37
CA MET A 241 -16.39 9.46 34.51
C MET A 241 -16.91 10.89 34.54
N HIS A 242 -18.23 11.11 34.58
CA HIS A 242 -18.81 12.43 34.77
C HIS A 242 -18.43 13.06 36.13
N ILE A 243 -18.36 12.25 37.19
CA ILE A 243 -18.04 12.75 38.54
C ILE A 243 -16.54 13.01 38.71
N HIS A 244 -15.70 12.08 38.24
CA HIS A 244 -14.26 12.06 38.54
C HIS A 244 -13.36 12.45 37.35
N GLY A 245 -13.93 12.54 36.15
CA GLY A 245 -13.17 12.64 34.91
C GLY A 245 -12.48 11.33 34.53
N ARG A 246 -11.46 11.45 33.67
CA ARG A 246 -10.60 10.35 33.20
C ARG A 246 -9.16 10.83 33.04
N ARG A 247 -8.21 9.90 33.07
CA ARG A 247 -6.77 10.23 33.08
C ARG A 247 -6.20 10.65 31.73
N ASN A 248 -6.67 10.08 30.62
CA ASN A 248 -6.10 10.27 29.28
C ASN A 248 -7.19 10.76 28.31
N ILE A 249 -6.92 11.78 27.49
CA ILE A 249 -7.90 12.40 26.57
C ILE A 249 -8.42 11.46 25.48
N SER A 250 -7.64 10.47 25.10
CA SER A 250 -8.02 9.31 24.30
C SER A 250 -6.93 8.26 24.54
N TRP A 251 -7.26 6.97 24.51
CA TRP A 251 -6.36 5.93 25.01
C TRP A 251 -6.29 4.64 24.20
N SER A 252 -7.27 4.34 23.34
CA SER A 252 -7.37 3.05 22.65
C SER A 252 -7.21 3.21 21.14
N THR A 253 -6.45 2.33 20.49
CA THR A 253 -6.16 2.37 19.05
C THR A 253 -5.87 0.98 18.51
N VAL A 254 -5.92 0.80 17.20
CA VAL A 254 -5.38 -0.39 16.53
C VAL A 254 -4.30 0.06 15.55
N ALA A 255 -3.04 -0.01 15.98
CA ALA A 255 -1.92 0.29 15.11
C ALA A 255 -1.45 -0.94 14.32
N PRO A 256 -0.71 -0.74 13.22
CA PRO A 256 0.03 -1.82 12.60
C PRO A 256 1.05 -2.38 13.59
N THR A 257 1.09 -3.69 13.75
CA THR A 257 2.03 -4.35 14.66
C THR A 257 3.07 -5.14 13.89
N GLY A 258 3.51 -4.65 12.72
CA GLY A 258 4.39 -5.39 11.80
C GLY A 258 5.63 -5.99 12.46
N THR A 259 6.39 -5.21 13.23
CA THR A 259 7.58 -5.72 13.94
C THR A 259 7.22 -6.46 15.23
N VAL A 260 6.33 -5.89 16.05
CA VAL A 260 6.03 -6.41 17.38
C VAL A 260 5.22 -7.70 17.36
N SER A 261 4.36 -7.90 16.35
CA SER A 261 3.65 -9.17 16.12
C SER A 261 4.60 -10.30 15.70
N ILE A 262 5.62 -10.00 14.89
CA ILE A 262 6.67 -10.98 14.55
C ILE A 262 7.46 -11.35 15.81
N MET A 263 7.80 -10.38 16.66
CA MET A 263 8.47 -10.65 17.95
C MET A 263 7.59 -11.48 18.89
N ALA A 264 6.28 -11.21 18.92
CA ALA A 264 5.32 -11.97 19.72
C ALA A 264 4.97 -13.33 19.09
N GLY A 265 5.31 -13.57 17.82
CA GLY A 265 4.94 -14.77 17.07
C GLY A 265 3.46 -14.86 16.75
N THR A 266 2.79 -13.73 16.49
CA THR A 266 1.33 -13.67 16.30
C THR A 266 0.91 -12.97 15.00
N SER A 267 -0.37 -13.03 14.66
CA SER A 267 -1.00 -12.18 13.64
C SER A 267 -0.88 -10.70 14.01
N SER A 268 -0.90 -9.81 13.02
CA SER A 268 -0.62 -8.38 13.22
C SER A 268 -1.90 -7.56 13.44
N GLY A 269 -2.13 -7.09 14.67
CA GLY A 269 -3.18 -6.10 14.96
C GLY A 269 -4.57 -6.66 14.67
N ILE A 270 -5.36 -5.91 13.91
CA ILE A 270 -6.67 -6.32 13.36
C ILE A 270 -6.55 -7.11 12.06
N GLU A 271 -5.35 -7.35 11.54
CA GLU A 271 -5.22 -7.96 10.24
C GLU A 271 -5.34 -9.49 10.31
N PRO A 272 -6.05 -10.12 9.37
CA PRO A 272 -5.91 -11.55 9.13
C PRO A 272 -4.50 -11.89 8.67
N ILE A 273 -4.12 -13.17 8.75
CA ILE A 273 -2.82 -13.61 8.26
C ILE A 273 -2.77 -13.45 6.74
N PHE A 274 -1.71 -12.84 6.22
CA PHE A 274 -1.53 -12.70 4.77
C PHE A 274 -1.09 -14.01 4.11
N LEU A 275 -0.02 -14.63 4.63
CA LEU A 275 0.47 -15.93 4.19
C LEU A 275 0.77 -16.83 5.40
N PRO A 276 0.10 -17.97 5.56
CA PRO A 276 0.31 -18.87 6.69
C PRO A 276 1.67 -19.59 6.64
N PHE A 277 2.25 -19.74 5.45
CA PHE A 277 3.58 -20.29 5.24
C PHE A 277 4.15 -19.82 3.90
N TYR A 278 5.46 -19.61 3.83
CA TYR A 278 6.15 -19.15 2.62
C TYR A 278 7.63 -19.55 2.62
N GLN A 279 8.31 -19.36 1.49
CA GLN A 279 9.74 -19.60 1.37
C GLN A 279 10.53 -18.30 1.44
N ARG A 280 11.47 -18.23 2.38
CA ARG A 280 12.45 -17.14 2.48
C ARG A 280 13.78 -17.58 1.88
N LYS A 281 14.38 -16.72 1.06
CA LYS A 281 15.71 -16.93 0.50
C LYS A 281 16.75 -16.26 1.39
N ARG A 282 17.78 -17.00 1.80
CA ARG A 282 19.01 -16.45 2.42
C ARG A 282 20.14 -16.60 1.43
N LYS A 283 20.88 -15.54 1.14
CA LYS A 283 22.07 -15.62 0.31
C LYS A 283 23.12 -16.50 0.98
N CYS A 284 23.75 -17.40 0.23
CA CYS A 284 24.89 -18.18 0.70
C CYS A 284 26.10 -17.26 0.81
N MET A 285 26.70 -17.18 1.99
CA MET A 285 27.89 -16.35 2.28
C MET A 285 29.15 -17.20 2.44
N SER A 286 28.99 -18.52 2.65
CA SER A 286 30.07 -19.49 2.82
C SER A 286 29.98 -20.62 1.78
N GLU A 287 31.10 -21.25 1.45
CA GLU A 287 31.12 -22.47 0.63
C GLU A 287 30.45 -23.67 1.31
N SER A 288 30.35 -23.66 2.65
CA SER A 288 29.66 -24.68 3.44
C SER A 288 28.14 -24.50 3.52
N ASP A 289 27.60 -23.39 2.99
CA ASP A 289 26.16 -23.15 3.03
C ASP A 289 25.41 -24.12 2.11
N ARG A 290 24.26 -24.64 2.57
CA ARG A 290 23.37 -25.46 1.74
C ARG A 290 22.83 -24.63 0.59
N VAL A 291 23.05 -25.07 -0.65
CA VAL A 291 22.59 -24.39 -1.86
C VAL A 291 21.32 -25.05 -2.36
N ASP A 292 20.20 -24.36 -2.24
CA ASP A 292 18.89 -24.85 -2.67
C ASP A 292 18.42 -24.16 -3.97
N TYR A 293 18.93 -22.96 -4.25
CA TYR A 293 18.56 -22.16 -5.41
C TYR A 293 19.76 -21.36 -5.93
N VAL A 294 19.88 -21.26 -7.25
CA VAL A 294 20.84 -20.37 -7.92
C VAL A 294 20.04 -19.44 -8.83
N ASP A 295 20.24 -18.14 -8.69
CA ASP A 295 19.51 -17.16 -9.48
C ASP A 295 20.08 -16.98 -10.90
N LYS A 296 19.45 -16.10 -11.67
CA LYS A 296 19.82 -15.84 -13.07
C LYS A 296 21.20 -15.19 -13.24
N VAL A 297 21.76 -14.61 -12.18
CA VAL A 297 23.10 -13.99 -12.18
C VAL A 297 24.15 -14.88 -11.49
N GLY A 298 23.77 -16.10 -11.10
CA GLY A 298 24.66 -17.10 -10.52
C GLY A 298 24.80 -17.04 -8.99
N GLU A 299 24.03 -16.18 -8.32
CA GLU A 299 24.06 -16.11 -6.85
C GLU A 299 23.33 -17.31 -6.23
N LYS A 300 23.96 -17.86 -5.20
CA LYS A 300 23.50 -19.07 -4.49
C LYS A 300 22.69 -18.68 -3.26
N TYR A 301 21.61 -19.40 -3.01
CA TYR A 301 20.69 -19.16 -1.90
C TYR A 301 20.30 -20.47 -1.22
N THR A 302 20.15 -20.40 0.10
CA THR A 302 19.47 -21.39 0.93
C THR A 302 17.99 -20.97 1.06
N LEU A 303 17.08 -21.92 0.88
CA LEU A 303 15.63 -21.72 1.04
C LEU A 303 15.19 -22.22 2.41
N PHE A 304 14.46 -21.38 3.13
CA PHE A 304 13.85 -21.73 4.42
C PHE A 304 12.34 -21.64 4.32
N THR A 305 11.65 -22.72 4.68
CA THR A 305 10.20 -22.68 4.89
C THR A 305 9.95 -21.93 6.19
N VAL A 306 9.23 -20.82 6.10
CA VAL A 306 8.74 -20.06 7.25
C VAL A 306 7.27 -20.37 7.40
N VAL A 307 6.85 -20.71 8.61
CA VAL A 307 5.47 -21.08 8.95
C VAL A 307 5.02 -20.17 10.08
N HIS A 308 3.77 -19.73 10.01
CA HIS A 308 3.15 -18.96 11.07
C HIS A 308 3.20 -19.72 12.40
N PRO A 309 3.73 -19.15 13.50
CA PRO A 309 3.96 -19.90 14.74
C PRO A 309 2.71 -20.56 15.31
N ASN A 310 1.55 -19.90 15.28
CA ASN A 310 0.31 -20.47 15.82
C ASN A 310 -0.32 -21.52 14.91
N LEU A 311 -0.07 -21.49 13.59
CA LEU A 311 -0.41 -22.61 12.70
C LEU A 311 0.44 -23.83 12.99
N LYS A 312 1.75 -23.64 13.21
CA LYS A 312 2.66 -24.71 13.63
C LYS A 312 2.23 -25.32 14.96
N ARG A 313 1.86 -24.46 15.93
CA ARG A 313 1.32 -24.88 17.23
C ARG A 313 0.06 -25.72 17.08
N TRP A 314 -0.90 -25.28 16.26
CA TRP A 314 -2.11 -26.05 15.97
C TRP A 314 -1.80 -27.47 15.49
N VAL A 315 -0.88 -27.64 14.53
CA VAL A 315 -0.48 -28.98 14.05
C VAL A 315 0.07 -29.84 15.19
N ILE A 316 0.97 -29.30 16.01
CA ILE A 316 1.61 -30.04 17.10
C ILE A 316 0.58 -30.47 18.14
N GLU A 317 -0.30 -29.56 18.54
CA GLU A 317 -1.28 -29.79 19.61
C GLU A 317 -2.48 -30.64 19.17
N THR A 318 -2.89 -30.57 17.90
CA THR A 318 -4.11 -31.24 17.41
C THR A 318 -3.85 -32.47 16.55
N MET A 319 -2.74 -32.52 15.81
CA MET A 319 -2.41 -33.62 14.89
C MET A 319 -1.33 -34.57 15.43
N ASN A 320 -0.81 -34.32 16.65
CA ASN A 320 0.13 -35.20 17.35
C ASN A 320 1.46 -35.44 16.60
N TYR A 321 1.95 -34.43 15.89
CA TYR A 321 3.30 -34.40 15.31
C TYR A 321 4.29 -33.73 16.26
N SER A 322 5.53 -34.24 16.30
CA SER A 322 6.61 -33.58 17.04
C SER A 322 7.09 -32.32 16.33
N GLU A 323 7.63 -31.37 17.09
CA GLU A 323 8.21 -30.15 16.52
C GLU A 323 9.32 -30.43 15.50
N SER A 324 10.14 -31.47 15.72
CA SER A 324 11.18 -31.90 14.79
C SER A 324 10.62 -32.35 13.45
N GLU A 325 9.53 -33.11 13.45
CA GLU A 325 8.89 -33.56 12.21
C GLU A 325 8.32 -32.37 11.43
N VAL A 326 7.60 -31.49 12.13
CA VAL A 326 6.94 -30.33 11.52
C VAL A 326 7.95 -29.34 10.93
N ASN A 327 9.13 -29.20 11.55
CA ASN A 327 10.22 -28.35 11.03
C ASN A 327 10.85 -28.87 9.73
N GLU A 328 10.76 -30.17 9.45
CA GLU A 328 11.29 -30.80 8.23
C GLU A 328 10.27 -30.81 7.07
N TRP A 329 9.03 -30.38 7.33
CA TRP A 329 7.97 -30.39 6.32
C TRP A 329 8.26 -29.47 5.14
N SER A 330 8.07 -30.01 3.94
CA SER A 330 8.10 -29.22 2.71
C SER A 330 6.87 -28.32 2.59
N LEU A 331 6.96 -27.28 1.76
CA LEU A 331 5.79 -26.47 1.37
C LEU A 331 4.62 -27.32 0.82
N GLY A 332 4.91 -28.47 0.19
CA GLY A 332 3.88 -29.36 -0.33
C GLY A 332 3.04 -30.00 0.78
N VAL A 333 3.66 -30.36 1.91
CA VAL A 333 2.96 -30.90 3.08
C VAL A 333 2.10 -29.79 3.71
N TRP A 334 2.67 -28.61 3.91
CA TRP A 334 1.93 -27.46 4.45
C TRP A 334 0.71 -27.08 3.61
N LYS A 335 0.82 -27.16 2.28
CA LYS A 335 -0.30 -26.90 1.34
C LYS A 335 -1.48 -27.83 1.50
N GLU A 336 -1.29 -29.05 2.00
CA GLU A 336 -2.40 -29.96 2.28
C GLU A 336 -2.87 -29.83 3.73
N VAL A 337 -1.94 -29.80 4.69
CA VAL A 337 -2.26 -29.77 6.13
C VAL A 337 -3.00 -28.50 6.55
N TRP A 338 -2.64 -27.33 5.99
CA TRP A 338 -3.30 -26.08 6.40
C TRP A 338 -4.79 -26.02 6.04
N LYS A 339 -5.26 -26.81 5.06
CA LYS A 339 -6.67 -26.83 4.63
C LYS A 339 -7.59 -27.34 5.74
N GLU A 340 -7.06 -28.15 6.64
CA GLU A 340 -7.75 -28.69 7.82
C GLU A 340 -7.68 -27.70 9.01
N SER A 341 -6.88 -26.63 8.91
CA SER A 341 -6.67 -25.69 10.00
C SER A 341 -7.79 -24.65 10.09
N PRO A 342 -8.04 -24.08 11.29
CA PRO A 342 -8.97 -22.95 11.45
C PRO A 342 -8.57 -21.69 10.65
N TYR A 343 -7.34 -21.62 10.14
CA TYR A 343 -6.86 -20.52 9.31
C TYR A 343 -7.29 -20.64 7.84
N TYR A 344 -7.77 -21.81 7.40
CA TYR A 344 -8.16 -22.04 6.01
C TYR A 344 -9.40 -21.22 5.63
N GLY A 345 -9.30 -20.43 4.55
CA GLY A 345 -10.36 -19.50 4.16
C GLY A 345 -10.47 -18.29 5.07
N SER A 346 -9.42 -17.96 5.83
CA SER A 346 -9.36 -16.79 6.72
C SER A 346 -8.06 -15.98 6.51
N THR A 347 -7.37 -16.20 5.40
CA THR A 347 -6.24 -15.35 5.02
C THR A 347 -6.73 -14.05 4.37
N ALA A 348 -5.88 -13.02 4.37
CA ALA A 348 -6.24 -11.69 3.87
C ALA A 348 -6.85 -11.68 2.45
N PRO A 349 -6.38 -12.50 1.48
CA PRO A 349 -6.99 -12.57 0.14
C PRO A 349 -8.28 -13.42 0.06
N GLU A 350 -8.58 -14.22 1.08
CA GLU A 350 -9.72 -15.16 1.08
C GLU A 350 -10.99 -14.61 1.73
N ILE A 351 -10.83 -13.62 2.63
CA ILE A 351 -11.92 -13.04 3.41
C ILE A 351 -12.84 -12.18 2.55
N ASP A 352 -14.15 -12.27 2.77
CA ASP A 352 -15.11 -11.34 2.17
C ASP A 352 -14.90 -9.92 2.71
N TRP A 353 -14.67 -8.97 1.80
CA TRP A 353 -14.46 -7.57 2.17
C TRP A 353 -15.66 -6.98 2.91
N ARG A 354 -16.90 -7.43 2.64
CA ARG A 354 -18.09 -6.91 3.35
C ARG A 354 -18.05 -7.31 4.82
N GLN A 355 -17.75 -8.58 5.09
CA GLN A 355 -17.53 -9.06 6.44
C GLN A 355 -16.33 -8.38 7.09
N ARG A 356 -15.25 -8.12 6.34
CA ARG A 356 -14.07 -7.38 6.86
C ARG A 356 -14.38 -5.93 7.25
N VAL A 357 -15.26 -5.25 6.51
CA VAL A 357 -15.74 -3.89 6.84
C VAL A 357 -16.65 -3.93 8.08
N LYS A 358 -17.61 -4.87 8.13
CA LYS A 358 -18.47 -5.12 9.30
C LYS A 358 -17.64 -5.42 10.55
N PHE A 359 -16.64 -6.29 10.42
CA PHE A 359 -15.68 -6.65 11.44
C PHE A 359 -14.98 -5.40 12.00
N GLN A 360 -14.45 -4.54 11.11
CA GLN A 360 -13.81 -3.30 11.54
C GLN A 360 -14.79 -2.39 12.28
N GLY A 361 -16.05 -2.34 11.86
CA GLY A 361 -17.11 -1.56 12.52
C GLY A 361 -17.37 -2.04 13.95
N VAL A 362 -17.38 -3.37 14.16
CA VAL A 362 -17.50 -3.95 15.50
C VAL A 362 -16.34 -3.55 16.40
N VAL A 363 -15.11 -3.62 15.91
CA VAL A 363 -13.91 -3.19 16.67
C VAL A 363 -13.98 -1.68 16.94
N GLN A 364 -14.33 -0.87 15.94
CA GLN A 364 -14.34 0.61 16.03
C GLN A 364 -15.19 1.14 17.17
N LYS A 365 -16.28 0.44 17.55
CA LYS A 365 -17.14 0.82 18.68
C LYS A 365 -16.35 1.04 19.98
N TYR A 366 -15.32 0.22 20.19
CA TYR A 366 -14.53 0.14 21.43
C TYR A 366 -13.18 0.87 21.33
N ILE A 367 -12.91 1.54 20.21
CA ILE A 367 -11.65 2.24 19.95
C ILE A 367 -11.86 3.75 19.98
N THR A 368 -11.16 4.43 20.89
CA THR A 368 -11.31 5.89 21.08
C THR A 368 -10.58 6.70 20.00
N HIS A 369 -9.44 6.22 19.51
CA HIS A 369 -8.76 6.72 18.31
C HIS A 369 -9.33 6.07 17.04
N SER A 370 -8.50 5.70 16.08
CA SER A 370 -8.86 5.03 14.84
C SER A 370 -8.16 3.66 14.74
N ILE A 371 -8.37 3.00 13.62
CA ILE A 371 -7.87 1.67 13.30
C ILE A 371 -7.06 1.78 12.01
N SER A 372 -5.81 1.33 12.04
CA SER A 372 -5.06 1.03 10.83
C SER A 372 -5.55 -0.31 10.29
N SER A 373 -6.15 -0.29 9.10
CA SER A 373 -6.85 -1.43 8.54
C SER A 373 -6.76 -1.40 7.02
N THR A 374 -6.24 -2.47 6.45
CA THR A 374 -6.10 -2.66 5.00
C THR A 374 -6.98 -3.81 4.52
N VAL A 375 -7.95 -3.50 3.66
CA VAL A 375 -8.71 -4.52 2.94
C VAL A 375 -7.90 -4.99 1.75
N ASN A 376 -7.42 -6.23 1.81
CA ASN A 376 -6.69 -6.86 0.72
C ASN A 376 -7.70 -7.39 -0.32
N LEU A 377 -7.50 -7.05 -1.58
CA LEU A 377 -8.45 -7.31 -2.67
C LEU A 377 -7.77 -8.08 -3.80
N ALA A 378 -8.54 -8.92 -4.48
CA ALA A 378 -8.10 -9.65 -5.65
C ALA A 378 -7.71 -8.71 -6.79
N LYS A 379 -6.81 -9.15 -7.66
CA LYS A 379 -6.34 -8.35 -8.81
C LYS A 379 -7.50 -7.94 -9.73
N GLU A 380 -8.52 -8.78 -9.84
CA GLU A 380 -9.68 -8.62 -10.69
C GLU A 380 -10.74 -7.65 -10.12
N THR A 381 -10.60 -7.23 -8.85
CA THR A 381 -11.55 -6.30 -8.21
C THR A 381 -11.67 -5.00 -9.00
N THR A 382 -12.91 -4.54 -9.23
CA THR A 382 -13.19 -3.38 -10.09
C THR A 382 -13.13 -2.04 -9.32
N GLU A 383 -13.12 -0.92 -10.05
CA GLU A 383 -13.21 0.41 -9.44
C GLU A 383 -14.54 0.62 -8.71
N GLU A 384 -15.63 0.05 -9.23
CA GLU A 384 -16.95 0.10 -8.62
C GLU A 384 -16.99 -0.66 -7.30
N GLU A 385 -16.36 -1.83 -7.22
CA GLU A 385 -16.26 -2.59 -5.96
C GLU A 385 -15.45 -1.82 -4.91
N ILE A 386 -14.38 -1.13 -5.31
CA ILE A 386 -13.61 -0.25 -4.42
C ILE A 386 -14.48 0.92 -3.93
N ALA A 387 -15.30 1.50 -4.81
CA ALA A 387 -16.25 2.53 -4.41
C ALA A 387 -17.26 2.02 -3.39
N ASP A 388 -17.78 0.81 -3.59
CA ASP A 388 -18.72 0.17 -2.67
C ASP A 388 -18.08 -0.11 -1.30
N ILE A 389 -16.82 -0.52 -1.24
CA ILE A 389 -16.07 -0.70 0.03
C ILE A 389 -16.06 0.60 0.83
N TYR A 390 -15.70 1.72 0.21
CA TYR A 390 -15.63 3.00 0.92
C TYR A 390 -17.02 3.51 1.33
N ILE A 391 -18.05 3.31 0.52
CA ILE A 391 -19.43 3.68 0.87
C ILE A 391 -19.95 2.82 2.03
N GLU A 392 -19.67 1.52 2.03
CA GLU A 392 -20.05 0.62 3.12
C GLU A 392 -19.30 0.97 4.41
N ALA A 393 -17.99 1.23 4.32
CA ALA A 393 -17.19 1.72 5.45
C ALA A 393 -17.78 2.98 6.08
N TRP A 394 -18.19 3.94 5.25
CA TRP A 394 -18.85 5.15 5.73
C TRP A 394 -20.18 4.86 6.43
N LYS A 395 -21.03 4.00 5.85
CA LYS A 395 -22.33 3.60 6.44
C LYS A 395 -22.18 2.88 7.77
N GLN A 396 -21.11 2.10 7.94
CA GLN A 396 -20.78 1.39 9.17
C GLN A 396 -20.18 2.32 10.24
N GLY A 397 -20.01 3.62 9.95
CA GLY A 397 -19.47 4.60 10.89
C GLY A 397 -17.96 4.43 11.13
N LEU A 398 -17.23 3.85 10.17
CA LEU A 398 -15.77 3.74 10.29
C LEU A 398 -15.14 5.13 10.29
N LYS A 399 -14.01 5.26 10.99
CA LYS A 399 -13.22 6.50 11.00
C LYS A 399 -12.30 6.63 9.79
N GLY A 400 -11.94 5.51 9.19
CA GLY A 400 -11.15 5.44 7.96
C GLY A 400 -10.97 4.00 7.51
N ILE A 401 -10.58 3.82 6.26
CA ILE A 401 -10.25 2.51 5.71
C ILE A 401 -9.26 2.67 4.54
N THR A 402 -8.38 1.68 4.39
CA THR A 402 -7.44 1.59 3.27
C THR A 402 -7.70 0.30 2.52
N ILE A 403 -7.46 0.31 1.22
CA ILE A 403 -7.54 -0.87 0.37
C ILE A 403 -6.18 -1.17 -0.24
N TYR A 404 -5.90 -2.44 -0.50
CA TYR A 404 -4.74 -2.87 -1.29
C TYR A 404 -5.21 -3.92 -2.29
N ARG A 405 -5.19 -3.58 -3.57
CA ARG A 405 -5.57 -4.50 -4.65
C ARG A 405 -4.32 -5.19 -5.19
N ASP A 406 -4.35 -6.51 -5.27
CA ASP A 406 -3.21 -7.27 -5.78
C ASP A 406 -2.79 -6.79 -7.18
N GLY A 407 -1.49 -6.60 -7.36
CA GLY A 407 -0.91 -6.07 -8.60
C GLY A 407 -1.10 -4.58 -8.88
N CYS A 408 -1.68 -3.77 -7.98
CA CYS A 408 -1.77 -2.31 -8.17
C CYS A 408 -0.42 -1.60 -7.95
N ARG A 409 0.45 -2.15 -7.10
CA ARG A 409 1.85 -1.72 -6.92
C ARG A 409 2.73 -2.95 -6.67
N GLU A 410 4.03 -2.85 -6.93
CA GLU A 410 4.97 -3.92 -6.54
C GLU A 410 4.91 -4.12 -5.02
N GLY A 411 4.40 -5.28 -4.58
CA GLY A 411 4.22 -5.60 -3.16
C GLY A 411 5.52 -5.94 -2.45
N ILE A 412 5.58 -5.67 -1.14
CA ILE A 412 6.71 -6.01 -0.25
C ILE A 412 6.74 -7.53 0.00
N LEU A 413 5.58 -8.19 0.00
CA LEU A 413 5.41 -9.63 0.12
C LEU A 413 4.89 -10.18 -1.20
N THR A 414 5.77 -10.39 -2.17
CA THR A 414 5.40 -11.13 -3.38
C THR A 414 5.31 -12.61 -3.04
N GLN A 415 4.17 -13.25 -3.32
CA GLN A 415 4.19 -14.69 -3.57
C GLN A 415 5.27 -14.90 -4.62
N VAL A 416 6.28 -15.71 -4.29
CA VAL A 416 7.30 -16.10 -5.26
C VAL A 416 6.63 -17.07 -6.22
N GLU A 417 5.77 -16.57 -7.09
CA GLU A 417 5.40 -17.29 -8.30
C GLU A 417 6.70 -17.46 -9.09
N LYS A 418 6.98 -18.71 -9.47
CA LYS A 418 8.07 -18.99 -10.40
C LYS A 418 7.84 -18.07 -11.61
N PRO A 419 8.80 -17.23 -12.02
CA PRO A 419 8.67 -16.55 -13.30
C PRO A 419 8.41 -17.64 -14.33
N LYS A 420 7.27 -17.56 -15.03
CA LYS A 420 7.04 -18.38 -16.22
C LYS A 420 8.31 -18.27 -17.06
N THR A 421 8.85 -19.42 -17.43
CA THR A 421 9.91 -19.54 -18.44
C THR A 421 9.68 -18.50 -19.52
N ILE A 422 10.73 -17.80 -19.97
CA ILE A 422 10.62 -16.91 -21.13
C ILE A 422 10.14 -17.79 -22.28
N GLU A 423 8.84 -17.77 -22.58
CA GLU A 423 8.29 -18.47 -23.72
C GLU A 423 8.85 -17.78 -24.96
N GLY A 424 9.70 -18.48 -25.70
CA GLY A 424 10.23 -17.97 -26.96
C GLY A 424 9.07 -17.79 -27.94
N ARG A 425 8.65 -16.54 -28.16
CA ARG A 425 7.71 -16.22 -29.25
C ARG A 425 8.40 -16.54 -30.58
N GLN A 426 7.89 -17.49 -31.36
CA GLN A 426 8.36 -17.69 -32.73
C GLN A 426 7.90 -16.53 -33.60
N ALA A 427 8.83 -15.91 -34.33
CA ALA A 427 8.48 -14.86 -35.30
C ALA A 427 7.62 -15.44 -36.43
N PRO A 428 6.58 -14.73 -36.90
CA PRO A 428 5.79 -15.16 -38.04
C PRO A 428 6.67 -15.27 -39.28
N LYS A 429 6.32 -16.21 -40.18
CA LYS A 429 7.10 -16.44 -41.40
C LYS A 429 6.95 -15.24 -42.34
N ARG A 430 8.07 -14.57 -42.65
CA ARG A 430 8.11 -13.44 -43.60
C ARG A 430 7.51 -13.85 -44.95
N PRO A 431 6.46 -13.16 -45.45
CA PRO A 431 5.95 -13.29 -46.82
C PRO A 431 7.01 -12.96 -47.89
N LYS A 432 6.74 -13.31 -49.15
CA LYS A 432 7.64 -12.97 -50.27
C LYS A 432 7.69 -11.45 -50.49
N GLU A 433 6.55 -10.80 -50.40
CA GLU A 433 6.36 -9.35 -50.60
C GLU A 433 5.73 -8.73 -49.35
N LEU A 434 6.20 -7.55 -48.98
CA LEU A 434 5.64 -6.75 -47.90
C LEU A 434 5.37 -5.34 -48.44
N GLU A 435 4.18 -4.80 -48.18
CA GLU A 435 3.96 -3.36 -48.33
C GLU A 435 4.90 -2.61 -47.39
N ALA A 436 5.46 -1.50 -47.86
CA ALA A 436 6.37 -0.70 -47.05
C ALA A 436 6.09 0.78 -47.15
N ASP A 437 6.15 1.46 -46.01
CA ASP A 437 6.15 2.90 -45.94
C ASP A 437 7.57 3.44 -46.08
N THR A 438 7.72 4.47 -46.91
CA THR A 438 9.03 5.05 -47.23
C THR A 438 9.14 6.46 -46.66
N TYR A 439 10.17 6.70 -45.85
CA TYR A 439 10.46 7.99 -45.24
C TYR A 439 11.82 8.53 -45.67
N LEU A 440 11.87 9.83 -45.94
CA LEU A 440 13.11 10.59 -46.08
C LEU A 440 13.25 11.53 -44.86
N ILE A 441 14.23 11.26 -43.99
CA ILE A 441 14.46 12.02 -42.76
C ILE A 441 15.81 12.73 -42.84
N LYS A 442 15.84 13.99 -42.41
CA LYS A 442 17.07 14.74 -42.17
C LYS A 442 17.40 14.75 -40.68
N ALA A 443 18.61 14.32 -40.32
CA ALA A 443 19.10 14.34 -38.94
C ALA A 443 20.57 14.77 -38.91
N LYS A 444 20.90 15.77 -38.09
CA LYS A 444 22.25 16.40 -37.97
C LYS A 444 22.93 16.68 -39.33
N GLY A 445 22.16 17.14 -40.33
CA GLY A 445 22.69 17.51 -41.66
C GLY A 445 22.73 16.38 -42.70
N GLU A 446 22.50 15.13 -42.32
CA GLU A 446 22.49 13.98 -43.23
C GLU A 446 21.07 13.53 -43.60
N GLN A 447 20.93 12.90 -44.78
CA GLN A 447 19.67 12.31 -45.24
C GLN A 447 19.64 10.80 -45.06
N PHE A 448 18.52 10.29 -44.57
CA PHE A 448 18.25 8.86 -44.42
C PHE A 448 16.96 8.50 -45.15
N ILE A 449 17.03 7.44 -45.94
CA ILE A 449 15.85 6.71 -46.41
C ILE A 449 15.58 5.61 -45.38
N ILE A 450 14.35 5.55 -44.87
CA ILE A 450 13.89 4.53 -43.93
C ILE A 450 12.66 3.86 -44.54
N LEU A 451 12.73 2.55 -44.73
CA LEU A 451 11.66 1.70 -45.23
C LEU A 451 11.11 0.87 -44.07
N VAL A 452 9.80 0.94 -43.83
CA VAL A 452 9.13 0.15 -42.80
C VAL A 452 8.20 -0.85 -43.48
N GLY A 453 8.59 -2.12 -43.51
CA GLY A 453 7.78 -3.20 -44.04
C GLY A 453 6.67 -3.58 -43.06
N MET A 454 5.45 -3.71 -43.58
CA MET A 454 4.23 -3.93 -42.81
C MET A 454 3.71 -5.35 -42.99
N LEU A 455 3.35 -6.02 -41.90
CA LEU A 455 2.63 -7.29 -41.89
C LEU A 455 1.34 -7.10 -41.12
N GLU A 456 0.18 -7.32 -41.78
CA GLU A 456 -1.15 -7.14 -41.16
C GLU A 456 -1.30 -5.77 -40.46
N ASP A 457 -0.96 -4.69 -41.17
CA ASP A 457 -1.00 -3.29 -40.70
C ASP A 457 -0.08 -2.97 -39.50
N LYS A 458 0.86 -3.85 -39.16
CA LYS A 458 1.85 -3.62 -38.10
C LYS A 458 3.28 -3.58 -38.66
N PRO A 459 4.16 -2.71 -38.15
CA PRO A 459 5.58 -2.72 -38.51
C PRO A 459 6.21 -4.07 -38.21
N TYR A 460 6.79 -4.68 -39.24
CA TYR A 460 7.35 -6.02 -39.20
C TYR A 460 8.88 -6.01 -39.38
N GLU A 461 9.39 -5.15 -40.27
CA GLU A 461 10.83 -4.99 -40.48
C GLU A 461 11.17 -3.57 -40.91
N VAL A 462 12.43 -3.20 -40.75
CA VAL A 462 12.91 -1.86 -41.06
C VAL A 462 14.26 -1.93 -41.75
N PHE A 463 14.39 -1.19 -42.86
CA PHE A 463 15.64 -0.95 -43.55
C PHE A 463 15.93 0.55 -43.52
N ALA A 464 17.19 0.92 -43.32
CA ALA A 464 17.58 2.32 -43.35
C ALA A 464 18.99 2.48 -43.91
N PHE A 465 19.17 3.51 -44.74
CA PHE A 465 20.41 3.79 -45.45
C PHE A 465 20.48 5.25 -45.91
N ARG A 466 21.66 5.68 -46.36
CA ARG A 466 21.87 7.02 -46.91
C ARG A 466 21.70 7.01 -48.44
N PRO A 467 21.11 8.05 -49.03
CA PRO A 467 21.12 8.19 -50.49
C PRO A 467 22.52 8.61 -50.96
N ARG A 468 22.96 8.09 -52.13
CA ARG A 468 24.27 8.44 -52.72
C ARG A 468 24.41 9.91 -53.09
N ASN A 469 23.29 10.54 -53.45
CA ASN A 469 23.20 11.97 -53.77
C ASN A 469 22.07 12.60 -52.95
N PRO A 470 22.09 13.92 -52.71
CA PRO A 470 20.96 14.61 -52.10
C PRO A 470 19.68 14.41 -52.93
N ILE A 471 18.62 13.96 -52.28
CA ILE A 471 17.33 13.66 -52.91
C ILE A 471 16.19 14.35 -52.16
N SER A 472 15.02 14.42 -52.79
CA SER A 472 13.80 14.92 -52.15
C SER A 472 12.61 14.16 -52.68
N PHE A 473 11.88 13.51 -51.78
CA PHE A 473 10.58 12.90 -52.08
C PHE A 473 9.66 13.00 -50.86
N LYS A 474 8.34 12.96 -51.10
CA LYS A 474 7.34 12.84 -50.03
C LYS A 474 7.20 11.39 -49.59
N THR A 475 6.76 11.17 -48.35
CA THR A 475 6.40 9.84 -47.87
C THR A 475 5.39 9.20 -48.81
N HIS A 476 5.68 7.98 -49.23
CA HIS A 476 4.89 7.19 -50.18
C HIS A 476 5.05 5.70 -49.83
N LYS A 477 4.23 4.86 -50.45
CA LYS A 477 4.29 3.41 -50.30
C LYS A 477 5.15 2.77 -51.39
N GLY A 478 5.72 1.60 -51.08
CA GLY A 478 6.35 0.71 -52.04
C GLY A 478 6.25 -0.74 -51.58
N VAL A 479 6.99 -1.64 -52.23
CA VAL A 479 6.99 -3.07 -51.93
C VAL A 479 8.41 -3.56 -51.70
N ILE A 480 8.63 -4.26 -50.58
CA ILE A 480 9.89 -4.96 -50.28
C ILE A 480 9.74 -6.44 -50.66
N THR A 481 10.49 -6.88 -51.67
CA THR A 481 10.45 -8.24 -52.19
C THR A 481 11.68 -9.04 -51.75
N LYS A 482 11.46 -10.22 -51.16
CA LYS A 482 12.54 -11.16 -50.88
C LYS A 482 12.93 -11.91 -52.15
N VAL A 483 14.11 -11.61 -52.67
CA VAL A 483 14.68 -12.26 -53.86
C VAL A 483 15.35 -13.57 -53.46
N SER A 484 16.18 -13.56 -52.41
CA SER A 484 16.82 -14.75 -51.86
C SER A 484 17.17 -14.57 -50.37
N LYS A 485 18.04 -15.43 -49.81
CA LYS A 485 18.47 -15.29 -48.41
C LYS A 485 19.38 -14.07 -48.29
N MET A 486 19.01 -13.10 -47.45
CA MET A 486 19.75 -11.82 -47.28
C MET A 486 19.87 -11.04 -48.60
N HIS A 487 18.82 -11.09 -49.43
CA HIS A 487 18.70 -10.26 -50.61
C HIS A 487 17.24 -9.80 -50.75
N TYR A 488 16.99 -8.55 -50.41
CA TYR A 488 15.70 -7.89 -50.60
C TYR A 488 15.82 -6.76 -51.61
N SER A 489 14.85 -6.65 -52.50
CA SER A 489 14.69 -5.48 -53.37
C SER A 489 13.54 -4.60 -52.89
N PHE A 490 13.57 -3.32 -53.24
CA PHE A 490 12.49 -2.38 -52.99
C PHE A 490 12.06 -1.72 -54.30
N THR A 491 10.75 -1.66 -54.55
CA THR A 491 10.18 -0.98 -55.72
C THR A 491 9.07 -0.03 -55.29
N SER A 492 9.07 1.17 -55.86
CA SER A 492 8.02 2.18 -55.72
C SER A 492 7.89 2.98 -57.02
N ASP A 493 6.86 3.82 -57.10
CA ASP A 493 6.70 4.78 -58.21
C ASP A 493 7.82 5.85 -58.25
N VAL A 494 8.64 5.95 -57.20
CA VAL A 494 9.67 6.99 -57.06
C VAL A 494 11.06 6.45 -57.37
N PHE A 495 11.41 5.28 -56.82
CA PHE A 495 12.72 4.67 -57.02
C PHE A 495 12.69 3.15 -56.83
N HIS A 496 13.70 2.48 -57.37
CA HIS A 496 13.95 1.06 -57.24
C HIS A 496 15.33 0.82 -56.64
N ILE A 497 15.45 -0.20 -55.77
CA ILE A 497 16.70 -0.70 -55.21
C ILE A 497 16.75 -2.21 -55.40
N ASP A 498 17.73 -2.70 -56.16
CA ASP A 498 17.88 -4.13 -56.45
C ASP A 498 18.29 -4.95 -55.22
N ASN A 499 19.06 -4.35 -54.30
CA ASN A 499 19.57 -5.01 -53.11
C ASN A 499 19.70 -4.03 -51.94
N LEU A 500 18.79 -4.13 -50.97
CA LEU A 500 18.72 -3.29 -49.77
C LEU A 500 19.89 -3.53 -48.81
N GLU A 501 20.43 -4.74 -48.75
CA GLU A 501 21.59 -5.05 -47.91
C GLU A 501 22.85 -4.33 -48.37
N LEU A 502 22.97 -4.04 -49.66
CA LEU A 502 24.08 -3.26 -50.22
C LEU A 502 23.83 -1.75 -50.17
N ALA A 503 22.63 -1.31 -49.75
CA ALA A 503 22.30 0.10 -49.67
C ALA A 503 22.89 0.78 -48.43
N ASN A 504 23.17 0.01 -47.36
CA ASN A 504 23.81 0.52 -46.15
C ASN A 504 25.25 -0.01 -46.03
N GLU A 505 26.23 0.88 -46.24
CA GLU A 505 27.66 0.56 -46.17
C GLU A 505 28.22 0.63 -44.72
N ASN A 506 27.45 1.12 -43.75
CA ASN A 506 27.86 1.22 -42.34
C ASN A 506 27.42 -0.02 -41.55
N VAL A 507 28.39 -0.75 -41.00
CA VAL A 507 28.20 -2.02 -40.29
C VAL A 507 27.34 -1.85 -39.02
N GLU A 508 27.54 -0.77 -38.26
CA GLU A 508 26.81 -0.52 -37.00
C GLU A 508 25.35 -0.16 -37.27
N GLU A 509 25.11 0.65 -38.31
CA GLU A 509 23.76 1.02 -38.73
C GLU A 509 22.98 -0.16 -39.29
N ASN A 510 23.65 -1.04 -40.05
CA ASN A 510 23.07 -2.27 -40.55
C ASN A 510 22.77 -3.27 -39.41
N ALA A 511 23.63 -3.35 -38.39
CA ALA A 511 23.32 -4.13 -37.19
C ALA A 511 22.09 -3.58 -36.46
N ALA A 512 21.97 -2.26 -36.35
CA ALA A 512 20.83 -1.62 -35.69
C ALA A 512 19.49 -1.87 -36.41
N THR A 513 19.45 -1.85 -37.75
CA THR A 513 18.25 -2.19 -38.53
C THR A 513 17.88 -3.66 -38.41
N LEU A 514 18.87 -4.55 -38.41
CA LEU A 514 18.68 -6.00 -38.23
C LEU A 514 18.10 -6.32 -36.85
N TYR A 515 18.66 -5.77 -35.77
CA TYR A 515 18.14 -5.99 -34.43
C TYR A 515 16.75 -5.37 -34.24
N SER A 516 16.52 -4.17 -34.78
CA SER A 516 15.20 -3.54 -34.75
C SER A 516 14.16 -4.39 -35.48
N SER A 517 14.50 -4.90 -36.67
CA SER A 517 13.65 -5.82 -37.42
C SER A 517 13.39 -7.11 -36.66
N MET A 518 14.41 -7.71 -36.02
CA MET A 518 14.22 -8.90 -35.19
C MET A 518 13.23 -8.65 -34.05
N LEU A 519 13.38 -7.55 -33.31
CA LEU A 519 12.49 -7.21 -32.20
C LEU A 519 11.04 -6.99 -32.69
N LEU A 520 10.85 -6.29 -33.82
CA LEU A 520 9.54 -6.10 -34.44
C LEU A 520 8.90 -7.45 -34.83
N ARG A 521 9.65 -8.35 -35.46
CA ARG A 521 9.17 -9.68 -35.85
C ARG A 521 8.76 -10.55 -34.66
N HIS A 522 9.41 -10.38 -33.52
CA HIS A 522 9.04 -11.09 -32.29
C HIS A 522 7.92 -10.41 -31.48
N GLY A 523 7.31 -9.35 -32.05
CA GLY A 523 6.18 -8.64 -31.44
C GLY A 523 6.57 -7.88 -30.17
N VAL A 524 7.81 -7.40 -30.09
CA VAL A 524 8.25 -6.49 -29.03
C VAL A 524 7.60 -5.13 -29.26
N ASP A 525 7.03 -4.55 -28.21
CA ASP A 525 6.40 -3.22 -28.30
C ASP A 525 7.42 -2.16 -28.74
N ILE A 526 7.04 -1.39 -29.76
CA ILE A 526 7.83 -0.31 -30.37
C ILE A 526 8.26 0.71 -29.31
N LYS A 527 7.44 0.97 -28.28
CA LYS A 527 7.78 1.84 -27.15
C LYS A 527 9.07 1.37 -26.46
N TYR A 528 9.24 0.07 -26.24
CA TYR A 528 10.46 -0.50 -25.63
C TYR A 528 11.65 -0.45 -26.57
N ILE A 529 11.45 -0.70 -27.87
CA ILE A 529 12.51 -0.61 -28.89
C ILE A 529 13.07 0.82 -28.93
N VAL A 530 12.20 1.83 -29.02
CA VAL A 530 12.57 3.25 -29.04
C VAL A 530 13.23 3.68 -27.72
N LYS A 531 12.67 3.28 -26.57
CA LYS A 531 13.23 3.60 -25.25
C LYS A 531 14.64 3.01 -25.09
N THR A 532 14.85 1.79 -25.55
CA THR A 532 16.15 1.10 -25.46
C THR A 532 17.18 1.75 -26.39
N ALA A 533 16.80 2.06 -27.63
CA ALA A 533 17.67 2.76 -28.57
C ALA A 533 18.11 4.15 -28.05
N LYS A 534 17.26 4.83 -27.28
CA LYS A 534 17.57 6.13 -26.64
C LYS A 534 18.50 6.04 -25.43
N LYS A 535 18.62 4.88 -24.76
CA LYS A 535 19.44 4.73 -23.53
C LYS A 535 20.95 4.81 -23.75
N VAL A 536 21.41 4.72 -25.00
CA VAL A 536 22.84 4.64 -25.31
C VAL A 536 23.54 6.04 -25.29
N ASN A 537 22.86 7.09 -24.77
CA ASN A 537 23.37 8.44 -24.40
C ASN A 537 23.93 9.35 -25.54
N ASP A 538 23.95 10.66 -25.28
CA ASP A 538 23.82 11.84 -26.18
C ASP A 538 24.72 12.01 -27.43
N ASN A 539 25.63 11.08 -27.73
CA ASN A 539 26.53 11.18 -28.89
C ASN A 539 26.27 10.19 -30.02
N ILE A 540 25.12 9.52 -30.02
CA ILE A 540 24.78 8.62 -31.12
C ILE A 540 24.48 9.40 -32.39
N THR A 541 25.00 8.83 -33.47
CA THR A 541 24.89 9.20 -34.87
C THR A 541 23.48 9.67 -35.25
N SER A 542 23.46 10.57 -36.24
CA SER A 542 22.27 11.02 -36.99
C SER A 542 21.26 9.90 -37.31
N PHE A 543 21.73 8.66 -37.48
CA PHE A 543 20.97 7.47 -37.86
C PHE A 543 19.95 6.98 -36.81
N SER A 544 20.36 6.68 -35.57
CA SER A 544 19.44 6.11 -34.56
C SER A 544 18.31 7.07 -34.19
N SER A 545 18.59 8.37 -34.22
CA SER A 545 17.57 9.43 -34.05
C SER A 545 16.55 9.41 -35.19
N ALA A 546 17.00 9.27 -36.44
CA ALA A 546 16.11 9.16 -37.60
C ALA A 546 15.22 7.90 -37.51
N MET A 547 15.79 6.75 -37.13
CA MET A 547 15.07 5.49 -36.91
C MET A 547 14.02 5.60 -35.81
N CYS A 548 14.38 6.14 -34.64
CA CYS A 548 13.44 6.35 -33.54
C CYS A 548 12.28 7.27 -33.94
N ARG A 549 12.56 8.32 -34.70
CA ARG A 549 11.56 9.28 -35.16
C ARG A 549 10.55 8.67 -36.14
N VAL A 550 10.98 7.71 -36.97
CA VAL A 550 10.08 6.96 -37.86
C VAL A 550 9.28 5.92 -37.08
N LEU A 551 9.93 5.07 -36.29
CA LEU A 551 9.24 4.02 -35.53
C LEU A 551 8.20 4.60 -34.55
N SER A 552 8.47 5.76 -33.96
CA SER A 552 7.52 6.43 -33.05
C SER A 552 6.19 6.81 -33.71
N LYS A 553 6.11 6.89 -35.05
CA LYS A 553 4.87 7.18 -35.77
C LYS A 553 3.87 6.02 -35.74
N TYR A 554 4.35 4.81 -35.43
CA TYR A 554 3.54 3.59 -35.38
C TYR A 554 3.15 3.20 -33.95
N ILE A 555 3.49 4.04 -32.97
CA ILE A 555 2.99 3.89 -31.61
C ILE A 555 1.54 4.41 -31.63
N PRO A 556 0.53 3.61 -31.26
CA PRO A 556 -0.84 4.08 -31.17
C PRO A 556 -0.92 5.32 -30.28
N ASN A 557 -1.68 6.34 -30.72
CA ASN A 557 -2.04 7.48 -29.89
C ASN A 557 -3.03 7.03 -28.80
N GLU A 558 -2.56 6.24 -27.83
CA GLU A 558 -3.11 6.33 -26.49
C GLU A 558 -2.81 7.74 -26.00
N GLU A 559 -3.80 8.44 -25.44
CA GLU A 559 -3.64 9.79 -24.89
C GLU A 559 -2.39 9.87 -24.00
N ILE A 560 -1.28 10.36 -24.55
CA ILE A 560 -0.14 10.81 -23.77
C ILE A 560 -0.58 12.14 -23.16
N LYS A 561 -1.34 12.08 -22.07
CA LYS A 561 -1.48 13.19 -21.14
C LYS A 561 -0.12 13.41 -20.49
N GLY A 562 0.66 14.27 -21.13
CA GLY A 562 1.66 15.13 -20.50
C GLY A 562 2.90 14.43 -19.94
N GLU A 563 3.81 14.02 -20.83
CA GLU A 563 5.24 14.18 -20.51
C GLU A 563 5.74 15.44 -21.21
N VAL A 564 6.06 16.46 -20.40
CA VAL A 564 6.73 17.68 -20.85
C VAL A 564 8.17 17.31 -21.21
N CYS A 565 8.65 17.75 -22.37
CA CYS A 565 10.03 17.55 -22.78
C CYS A 565 10.99 18.12 -21.72
N PRO A 566 11.86 17.30 -21.09
CA PRO A 566 12.78 17.75 -20.04
C PRO A 566 13.76 18.84 -20.50
N ASP A 567 14.03 18.93 -21.81
CA ASP A 567 15.00 19.89 -22.37
C ASP A 567 14.40 21.22 -22.80
N CYS A 568 13.08 21.34 -23.00
CA CYS A 568 12.51 22.58 -23.56
C CYS A 568 11.12 22.99 -23.08
N GLY A 569 10.50 22.27 -22.14
CA GLY A 569 9.26 22.73 -21.48
C GLY A 569 8.01 22.87 -22.36
N GLY A 570 8.09 22.59 -23.66
CA GLY A 570 6.99 22.80 -24.59
C GLY A 570 6.02 21.60 -24.65
N LYS A 571 4.73 21.85 -24.40
CA LYS A 571 3.64 20.94 -24.80
C LYS A 571 3.51 20.99 -26.32
N LYS A 572 3.64 19.86 -27.02
CA LYS A 572 3.29 19.78 -28.45
C LYS A 572 1.77 19.91 -28.60
N LYS A 573 1.34 20.77 -29.53
CA LYS A 573 -0.03 20.77 -30.08
C LYS A 573 -0.29 19.49 -30.85
#